data_AF-A0A7V4G0J1-F1
#
_entry.id   AF-A0A7V4G0J1-F1
#
_cell.length_a   1.000
_cell.length_b   1.000
_cell.length_c   1.000
_cell.angle_alpha   90.00
_cell.angle_beta   90.00
_cell.angle_gamma   90.00
#
_symmetry.space_group_name_H-M   'P 1'
#
loop_
_entity.id
_entity.type
_entity.pdbx_description
1 polymer ?
#
loop_
_entity_poly.entity_id
_entity_poly.type
_entity_poly.pdbx_seq_one_letter_code
_entity_poly.pdbx_strand_id
1 'polypeptide(L)'
;MAETQREDQTEKASTRRLSQAREEGNIPIGRDVGTWAGLLAGLAALWALGPALCDALLGLMWASADGLAQPHSAKLLPFLWRPLTITAAITASIALGATLALGSQTRLGTWARLALPDPKRIFNGGRLSRLFSRESAVDLLVAAVKVVTLSYVVWRAFRDDFLTLPRLLHKSAAAQMHDTFVPLAQGFVKILAALGFLAGLDLALAHYRYHQRMKMTKDEAKRDYREEEGDPLIRSRRRRRHHELARGHARVEIPRADALVVNPTHIAVAIRYRPGEDAAPRVTAKGKGRLAEIMRELAREHGIPIIEDAAQAIGSTYPSKFGLMKAGSMSTMGCFSFYPTKNLGGIGEGGMVVTSDDSLAQKVAFLRNHGMNPKYYHSMIGGNFRMDAIQAAGLLVKFKYLESWHSKRRANAAYYDQHLADTKIRIPINQFGRENHIYNQYVISVPDKRDQLRTFLNSHDIGNDVYYPVPFHLQECFQYLGYKKGAFPKSEYAADHTLALPIYPELTREMQDFVIEKLIEFYR
;
A
#
# COMPACT_ATOMS: atom_id res chain seq x y z
N MET A 1 11.97 30.07 -31.59
CA MET A 1 11.88 28.67 -32.06
C MET A 1 11.64 27.65 -30.94
N ALA A 2 12.05 27.88 -29.67
CA ALA A 2 11.82 26.92 -28.57
C ALA A 2 10.43 26.99 -27.90
N GLU A 3 9.69 28.10 -28.01
CA GLU A 3 8.35 28.22 -27.43
C GLU A 3 7.26 27.57 -28.28
N THR A 4 7.42 27.58 -29.61
CA THR A 4 6.43 27.04 -30.57
C THR A 4 6.34 25.50 -30.55
N GLN A 5 7.34 24.79 -30.00
CA GLN A 5 7.33 23.32 -29.88
C GLN A 5 6.63 22.80 -28.61
N ARG A 6 6.30 23.67 -27.63
CA ARG A 6 5.65 23.24 -26.38
C ARG A 6 4.14 23.12 -26.48
N GLU A 7 3.50 23.72 -27.48
CA GLU A 7 2.03 23.71 -27.62
C GLU A 7 1.48 22.31 -27.99
N ASP A 8 2.27 21.44 -28.63
CA ASP A 8 1.86 20.08 -29.01
C ASP A 8 2.15 19.01 -27.93
N GLN A 9 2.81 19.38 -26.82
CA GLN A 9 3.17 18.46 -25.74
C GLN A 9 2.03 18.35 -24.71
N THR A 10 1.05 17.50 -24.99
CA THR A 10 -0.16 17.34 -24.16
C THR A 10 -0.19 16.04 -23.36
N GLU A 11 0.59 15.02 -23.75
CA GLU A 11 0.57 13.70 -23.13
C GLU A 11 1.48 13.59 -21.90
N LYS A 12 1.10 12.71 -20.97
CA LYS A 12 1.90 12.43 -19.76
C LYS A 12 3.20 11.69 -20.13
N ALA A 13 4.25 11.94 -19.34
CA ALA A 13 5.56 11.29 -19.50
C ALA A 13 5.47 9.76 -19.35
N SER A 14 6.16 9.03 -20.22
CA SER A 14 6.32 7.57 -20.10
C SER A 14 7.17 7.18 -18.88
N THR A 15 7.03 5.93 -18.41
CA THR A 15 7.81 5.40 -17.30
C THR A 15 9.31 5.41 -17.59
N ARG A 16 9.70 5.07 -18.82
CA ARG A 16 11.08 5.15 -19.31
C ARG A 16 11.65 6.56 -19.34
N ARG A 17 10.90 7.57 -19.81
CA ARG A 17 11.38 8.96 -19.84
C ARG A 17 11.61 9.51 -18.43
N LEU A 18 10.73 9.16 -17.48
CA LEU A 18 10.90 9.50 -16.07
C LEU A 18 12.10 8.78 -15.43
N SER A 19 12.39 7.53 -15.80
CA SER A 19 13.57 6.82 -15.30
C SER A 19 14.87 7.37 -15.88
N GLN A 20 14.91 7.68 -17.18
CA GLN A 20 16.06 8.32 -17.83
C GLN A 20 16.34 9.71 -17.24
N ALA A 21 15.31 10.55 -17.09
CA ALA A 21 15.45 11.85 -16.44
C ALA A 21 16.05 11.73 -15.03
N ARG A 22 15.68 10.68 -14.29
CA ARG A 22 16.24 10.40 -12.97
C ARG A 22 17.70 9.92 -13.03
N GLU A 23 18.06 9.07 -13.97
CA GLU A 23 19.45 8.64 -14.20
C GLU A 23 20.35 9.83 -14.55
N GLU A 24 19.81 10.80 -15.28
CA GLU A 24 20.47 12.06 -15.64
C GLU A 24 20.50 13.10 -14.49
N GLY A 25 19.87 12.80 -13.35
CA GLY A 25 19.83 13.69 -12.17
C GLY A 25 18.83 14.84 -12.29
N ASN A 26 17.91 14.79 -13.26
CA ASN A 26 16.82 15.73 -13.39
C ASN A 26 15.64 15.29 -12.50
N ILE A 27 15.60 15.83 -11.28
CA ILE A 27 14.58 15.53 -10.28
C ILE A 27 13.95 16.83 -9.74
N PRO A 28 12.66 16.81 -9.36
CA PRO A 28 12.03 17.97 -8.72
C PRO A 28 12.56 18.12 -7.29
N ILE A 29 13.28 19.21 -7.02
CA ILE A 29 13.81 19.54 -5.69
C ILE A 29 13.19 20.87 -5.27
N GLY A 30 12.56 20.90 -4.09
CA GLY A 30 12.18 22.12 -3.41
C GLY A 30 13.41 22.72 -2.72
N ARG A 31 13.73 23.98 -3.05
CA ARG A 31 14.96 24.65 -2.56
C ARG A 31 14.89 24.93 -1.06
N ASP A 32 13.69 25.23 -0.57
CA ASP A 32 13.50 25.67 0.82
C ASP A 32 13.25 24.51 1.80
N VAL A 33 12.96 23.30 1.29
CA VAL A 33 12.62 22.13 2.10
C VAL A 33 13.78 21.69 2.99
N GLY A 34 15.01 21.73 2.47
CA GLY A 34 16.22 21.39 3.23
C GLY A 34 16.46 22.36 4.39
N THR A 35 16.36 23.67 4.11
CA THR A 35 16.52 24.72 5.12
C THR A 35 15.45 24.63 6.21
N TRP A 36 14.18 24.43 5.82
CA TRP A 36 13.09 24.27 6.78
C TRP A 36 13.26 23.03 7.68
N ALA A 37 13.60 21.88 7.10
CA ALA A 37 13.80 20.65 7.86
C ALA A 37 14.99 20.76 8.83
N GLY A 38 16.07 21.45 8.42
CA GLY A 38 17.19 21.79 9.30
C GLY A 38 16.76 22.67 10.47
N LEU A 39 16.02 23.75 10.22
CA LEU A 39 15.51 24.64 11.27
C LEU A 39 14.55 23.92 12.24
N LEU A 40 13.71 23.01 11.73
CA LEU A 40 12.82 22.18 12.54
C LEU A 40 13.59 21.22 13.45
N ALA A 41 14.60 20.54 12.91
CA ALA A 41 15.48 19.68 13.71
C ALA A 41 16.25 20.48 14.77
N GLY A 42 16.71 21.68 14.43
CA GLY A 42 17.35 22.61 15.36
C GLY A 42 16.41 23.05 16.49
N LEU A 43 15.16 23.37 16.17
CA LEU A 43 14.15 23.73 17.18
C LEU A 43 13.83 22.57 18.12
N ALA A 44 13.69 21.36 17.59
CA ALA A 44 13.47 20.15 18.40
C ALA A 44 14.66 19.88 19.32
N ALA A 45 15.89 20.02 18.81
CA ALA A 45 17.11 19.89 19.61
C ALA A 45 17.21 20.98 20.68
N LEU A 46 16.84 22.23 20.36
CA LEU A 46 16.81 23.32 21.32
C LEU A 46 15.75 23.09 22.41
N TRP A 47 14.60 22.50 22.08
CA TRP A 47 13.58 22.17 23.08
C TRP A 47 14.03 21.05 24.01
N ALA A 48 14.71 20.02 23.48
CA ALA A 48 15.21 18.89 24.26
C ALA A 48 16.45 19.23 25.10
N LEU A 49 17.39 19.98 24.54
CA LEU A 49 18.70 20.29 25.16
C LEU A 49 18.73 21.68 25.81
N GLY A 50 17.71 22.51 25.62
CA GLY A 50 17.61 23.87 26.12
C GLY A 50 17.74 23.98 27.65
N PRO A 51 17.06 23.16 28.46
CA PRO A 51 17.23 23.20 29.91
C PRO A 51 18.69 22.94 30.33
N ALA A 52 19.32 21.93 29.74
CA ALA A 52 20.73 21.62 30.02
C ALA A 52 21.69 22.73 29.55
N LEU A 53 21.36 23.41 28.45
CA LEU A 53 22.11 24.58 27.98
C LEU A 53 21.96 25.76 28.96
N CYS A 54 20.74 26.03 29.44
CA CYS A 54 20.49 27.07 30.45
C CYS A 54 21.26 26.79 31.75
N ASP A 55 21.22 25.55 32.26
CA ASP A 55 21.96 25.16 33.46
C ASP A 55 23.47 25.31 33.27
N ALA A 56 23.99 24.93 32.09
CA ALA A 56 25.39 25.09 31.75
C ALA A 56 25.82 26.57 31.67
N LEU A 57 24.99 27.43 31.09
CA LEU A 57 25.23 28.88 30.99
C LEU A 57 25.14 29.56 32.36
N LEU A 58 24.16 29.19 33.18
CA LEU A 58 24.06 29.70 34.56
C LEU A 58 25.27 29.28 35.38
N GLY A 59 25.72 28.03 35.28
CA GLY A 59 26.94 27.56 35.92
C GLY A 59 28.18 28.34 35.48
N LEU A 60 28.27 28.68 34.19
CA LEU A 60 29.33 29.54 33.67
C LEU A 60 29.24 30.97 34.22
N MET A 61 28.03 31.53 34.31
CA MET A 61 27.81 32.86 34.90
C MET A 61 28.22 32.90 36.37
N TRP A 62 27.81 31.93 37.19
CA TRP A 62 28.23 31.82 38.59
C TRP A 62 29.74 31.67 38.73
N ALA A 63 30.36 30.78 37.93
CA ALA A 63 31.81 30.61 37.92
C ALA A 63 32.55 31.89 37.51
N SER A 64 31.98 32.68 36.58
CA SER A 64 32.53 33.99 36.18
C SER A 64 32.38 35.07 37.25
N ALA A 65 31.27 35.06 38.01
CA ALA A 65 31.05 35.96 39.13
C ALA A 65 32.04 35.67 40.28
N ASP A 66 32.26 34.40 40.60
CA ASP A 66 33.29 33.97 41.56
C ASP A 66 34.71 34.29 41.06
N GLY A 67 34.95 34.18 39.75
CA GLY A 67 36.23 34.52 39.12
C GLY A 67 36.57 36.02 39.11
N LEU A 68 35.58 36.90 39.20
CA LEU A 68 35.78 38.35 39.39
C LEU A 68 36.31 38.67 40.81
N ALA A 69 36.07 37.80 41.80
CA ALA A 69 36.57 37.95 43.16
C ALA A 69 38.03 37.45 43.32
N GLN A 70 38.51 36.55 42.45
CA GLN A 70 39.90 36.08 42.42
C GLN A 70 40.34 35.79 40.97
N PRO A 71 41.26 36.58 40.37
CA PRO A 71 41.57 36.50 38.95
C PRO A 71 42.44 35.28 38.62
N HIS A 72 41.82 34.10 38.49
CA HIS A 72 42.46 32.90 37.96
C HIS A 72 41.63 32.31 36.82
N SER A 73 41.93 32.74 35.60
CA SER A 73 41.27 32.33 34.35
C SER A 73 41.26 30.81 34.10
N ALA A 74 42.21 30.06 34.67
CA ALA A 74 42.31 28.60 34.53
C ALA A 74 41.11 27.83 35.12
N LYS A 75 40.38 28.41 36.09
CA LYS A 75 39.21 27.77 36.71
C LYS A 75 37.93 27.83 35.87
N LEU A 76 37.90 28.65 34.81
CA LEU A 76 36.72 28.83 33.94
C LEU A 76 36.67 27.83 32.77
N LEU A 77 37.81 27.30 32.33
CA LEU A 77 37.93 26.39 31.19
C LEU A 77 37.01 25.14 31.27
N PRO A 78 36.88 24.45 32.42
CA PRO A 78 35.99 23.29 32.53
C PRO A 78 34.50 23.64 32.36
N PHE A 79 34.11 24.86 32.70
CA PHE A 79 32.73 25.34 32.58
C PHE A 79 32.36 25.74 31.15
N LEU A 80 33.34 25.95 30.26
CA LEU A 80 33.10 26.24 28.84
C LEU A 80 32.76 25.00 28.02
N TRP A 81 33.22 23.81 28.42
CA TRP A 81 33.04 22.59 27.61
C TRP A 81 31.57 22.18 27.48
N ARG A 82 30.82 22.23 28.58
CA ARG A 82 29.39 21.85 28.60
C ARG A 82 28.50 22.68 27.66
N PRO A 83 28.51 24.03 27.69
CA PRO A 83 27.70 24.80 26.74
C PRO A 83 28.17 24.58 25.29
N LEU A 84 29.48 24.48 25.05
CA LEU A 84 30.02 24.23 23.70
C LEU A 84 29.56 22.90 23.10
N THR A 85 29.59 21.80 23.86
CA THR A 85 29.14 20.49 23.34
C THR A 85 27.65 20.47 23.08
N ILE A 86 26.83 21.11 23.91
CA ILE A 86 25.39 21.21 23.71
C ILE A 86 25.08 22.07 22.47
N THR A 87 25.76 23.21 22.30
CA THR A 87 25.62 24.05 21.10
C THR A 87 26.06 23.31 19.82
N ALA A 88 27.15 22.53 19.89
CA ALA A 88 27.60 21.69 18.78
C ALA A 88 26.57 20.62 18.42
N ALA A 89 25.94 19.98 19.41
CA ALA A 89 24.88 18.99 19.19
C ALA A 89 23.65 19.60 18.51
N ILE A 90 23.19 20.78 18.95
CA ILE A 90 22.07 21.50 18.32
C ILE A 90 22.42 21.84 16.86
N THR A 91 23.65 22.30 16.61
CA THR A 91 24.12 22.62 15.25
C THR A 91 24.18 21.38 14.36
N ALA A 92 24.65 20.26 14.91
CA ALA A 92 24.68 18.98 14.19
C ALA A 92 23.27 18.49 13.82
N SER A 93 22.27 18.71 14.68
CA SER A 93 20.87 18.38 14.38
C SER A 93 20.32 19.17 13.20
N ILE A 94 20.70 20.45 13.04
CA ILE A 94 20.32 21.27 11.88
C ILE A 94 20.90 20.67 10.58
N ALA A 95 22.19 20.34 10.58
CA ALA A 95 22.86 19.74 9.43
C ALA A 95 22.25 18.37 9.08
N LEU A 96 21.93 17.55 10.08
CA LEU A 96 21.29 16.25 9.90
C LEU A 96 19.89 16.39 9.30
N GLY A 97 19.05 17.29 9.83
CA GLY A 97 17.70 17.54 9.33
C GLY A 97 17.70 17.99 7.87
N ALA A 98 18.60 18.91 7.50
CA ALA A 98 18.77 19.33 6.11
C ALA A 98 19.23 18.17 5.21
N THR A 99 20.19 17.37 5.66
CA THR A 99 20.73 16.23 4.89
C THR A 99 19.66 15.16 4.65
N LEU A 100 18.87 14.82 5.68
CA LEU A 100 17.77 13.86 5.56
C LEU A 100 16.68 14.35 4.59
N ALA A 101 16.37 15.65 4.63
CA ALA A 101 15.40 16.25 3.71
C ALA A 101 15.89 16.33 2.26
N LEU A 102 17.20 16.50 2.04
CA LEU A 102 17.78 16.34 0.70
C LEU A 102 17.75 14.88 0.27
N GLY A 103 18.14 13.95 1.15
CA GLY A 103 18.15 12.52 0.89
C GLY A 103 16.78 11.93 0.55
N SER A 104 15.71 12.45 1.18
CA SER A 104 14.34 12.04 0.89
C SER A 104 13.88 12.53 -0.49
N GLN A 105 14.22 13.76 -0.87
CA GLN A 105 13.91 14.33 -2.19
C GLN A 105 14.68 13.63 -3.31
N THR A 106 15.93 13.24 -3.07
CA THR A 106 16.77 12.54 -4.06
C THR A 106 16.58 11.02 -4.05
N ARG A 107 15.85 10.48 -3.05
CA ARG A 107 15.77 9.03 -2.74
C ARG A 107 17.16 8.39 -2.65
N LEU A 108 18.10 9.07 -1.99
CA LEU A 108 19.50 8.66 -1.81
C LEU A 108 20.27 8.48 -3.14
N GLY A 109 19.83 9.11 -4.23
CA GLY A 109 20.57 9.11 -5.49
C GLY A 109 21.87 9.90 -5.42
N THR A 110 22.97 9.33 -5.91
CA THR A 110 24.29 9.98 -5.99
C THR A 110 24.71 10.13 -7.46
N TRP A 111 24.75 11.37 -7.96
CA TRP A 111 25.16 11.66 -9.34
C TRP A 111 26.55 12.29 -9.38
N ALA A 112 27.59 11.46 -9.31
CA ALA A 112 28.99 11.91 -9.28
C ALA A 112 29.36 12.81 -10.48
N ARG A 113 28.71 12.65 -11.64
CA ARG A 113 28.94 13.45 -12.86
C ARG A 113 28.48 14.91 -12.75
N LEU A 114 27.61 15.26 -11.80
CA LEU A 114 27.12 16.62 -11.57
C LEU A 114 27.95 17.40 -10.55
N ALA A 115 28.90 16.74 -9.85
CA ALA A 115 29.73 17.35 -8.81
C ALA A 115 30.96 18.10 -9.36
N LEU A 116 31.29 17.95 -10.65
CA LEU A 116 32.40 18.67 -11.28
C LEU A 116 31.96 20.10 -11.65
N PRO A 117 32.66 21.14 -11.19
CA PRO A 117 32.35 22.51 -11.60
C PRO A 117 32.63 22.67 -13.09
N ASP A 118 31.61 22.99 -13.87
CA ASP A 118 31.73 23.29 -15.29
C ASP A 118 32.09 24.78 -15.47
N PRO A 119 33.32 25.13 -15.90
CA PRO A 119 33.76 26.52 -16.02
C PRO A 119 32.93 27.31 -17.05
N LYS A 120 32.27 26.64 -18.00
CA LYS A 120 31.42 27.28 -19.02
C LYS A 120 30.08 27.77 -18.45
N ARG A 121 29.66 27.31 -17.27
CA ARG A 121 28.42 27.77 -16.59
C ARG A 121 28.60 29.10 -15.85
N ILE A 122 29.84 29.49 -15.56
CA ILE A 122 30.15 30.68 -14.75
C ILE A 122 30.26 31.94 -15.62
N PHE A 123 30.74 31.82 -16.86
CA PHE A 123 30.97 32.96 -17.77
C PHE A 123 30.09 32.90 -19.02
N ASN A 124 28.79 33.17 -18.89
CA ASN A 124 27.88 33.23 -20.04
C ASN A 124 27.07 34.55 -20.03
N GLY A 125 27.51 35.53 -20.82
CA GLY A 125 26.97 36.91 -20.85
C GLY A 125 25.53 37.05 -21.36
N GLY A 126 24.95 36.00 -21.94
CA GLY A 126 23.56 35.98 -22.43
C GLY A 126 22.48 35.80 -21.34
N ARG A 127 22.83 35.80 -20.05
CA ARG A 127 21.88 35.55 -18.95
C ARG A 127 21.04 36.76 -18.54
N LEU A 128 21.48 37.99 -18.83
CA LEU A 128 20.72 39.20 -18.48
C LEU A 128 19.38 39.29 -19.21
N SER A 129 19.27 38.81 -20.45
CA SER A 129 18.00 38.82 -21.20
C SER A 129 16.98 37.80 -20.68
N ARG A 130 17.42 36.77 -19.92
CA ARG A 130 16.52 35.76 -19.33
C ARG A 130 15.79 36.25 -18.08
N LEU A 131 16.25 37.32 -17.44
CA LEU A 131 15.59 37.95 -16.29
C LEU A 131 14.18 38.48 -16.64
N PHE A 132 13.91 38.72 -17.93
CA PHE A 132 12.62 39.19 -18.44
C PHE A 132 11.72 38.07 -19.01
N SER A 133 12.06 36.80 -18.76
CA SER A 133 11.20 35.67 -19.15
C SER A 133 9.97 35.55 -18.24
N ARG A 134 8.85 35.04 -18.77
CA ARG A 134 7.62 34.78 -18.00
C ARG A 134 7.88 33.91 -16.76
N GLU A 135 8.81 32.96 -16.84
CA GLU A 135 9.21 32.11 -15.71
C GLU A 135 9.94 32.92 -14.62
N SER A 136 10.80 33.88 -14.99
CA SER A 136 11.50 34.74 -14.04
C SER A 136 10.57 35.73 -13.33
N ALA A 137 9.53 36.23 -14.03
CA ALA A 137 8.49 37.07 -13.42
C ALA A 137 7.68 36.32 -12.35
N VAL A 138 7.35 35.04 -12.59
CA VAL A 138 6.68 34.19 -11.59
C VAL A 138 7.59 33.91 -10.40
N ASP A 139 8.88 33.65 -10.63
CA ASP A 139 9.85 33.44 -9.54
C ASP A 139 10.03 34.70 -8.68
N LEU A 140 10.07 35.89 -9.30
CA LEU A 140 10.12 37.16 -8.59
C LEU A 140 8.86 37.41 -7.75
N LEU A 141 7.68 37.12 -8.30
CA LEU A 141 6.40 37.24 -7.58
C LEU A 141 6.33 36.28 -6.39
N VAL A 142 6.74 35.03 -6.57
CA VAL A 142 6.81 34.04 -5.48
C VAL A 142 7.79 34.51 -4.39
N ALA A 143 8.95 35.04 -4.76
CA ALA A 143 9.91 35.59 -3.81
C ALA A 143 9.34 36.81 -3.05
N ALA A 144 8.66 37.72 -3.74
CA ALA A 144 8.02 38.87 -3.11
C ALA A 144 6.94 38.45 -2.11
N VAL A 145 6.09 37.47 -2.47
CA VAL A 145 5.09 36.89 -1.56
C VAL A 145 5.77 36.27 -0.34
N LYS A 146 6.83 35.47 -0.53
CA LYS A 146 7.61 34.87 0.57
C LYS A 146 8.10 35.94 1.55
N VAL A 147 8.68 37.03 1.04
CA VAL A 147 9.20 38.14 1.87
C VAL A 147 8.08 38.84 2.63
N VAL A 148 6.96 39.17 1.97
CA VAL A 148 5.82 39.85 2.61
C VAL A 148 5.18 38.95 3.68
N THR A 149 4.92 37.68 3.36
CA THR A 149 4.35 36.71 4.31
C THR A 149 5.27 36.52 5.52
N LEU A 150 6.56 36.33 5.29
CA LEU A 150 7.53 36.14 6.39
C LEU A 150 7.62 37.40 7.26
N SER A 151 7.68 38.59 6.65
CA SER A 151 7.72 39.87 7.38
C SER A 151 6.47 40.07 8.24
N TYR A 152 5.29 39.75 7.70
CA TYR A 152 4.04 39.82 8.44
C TYR A 152 4.00 38.83 9.62
N VAL A 153 4.45 37.59 9.41
CA VAL A 153 4.49 36.57 10.46
C VAL A 153 5.45 36.95 11.58
N VAL A 154 6.65 37.44 11.24
CA VAL A 154 7.64 37.92 12.22
C VAL A 154 7.07 39.09 13.02
N TRP A 155 6.52 40.10 12.36
CA TRP A 155 5.89 41.23 13.04
C TRP A 155 4.75 40.78 13.95
N ARG A 156 3.84 39.93 13.45
CA ARG A 156 2.70 39.44 14.22
C ARG A 156 3.12 38.58 15.41
N ALA A 157 4.21 37.82 15.26
CA ALA A 157 4.76 36.94 16.28
C ALA A 157 5.32 37.71 17.47
N PHE A 158 6.00 38.84 17.23
CA PHE A 158 6.75 39.57 18.26
C PHE A 158 6.16 40.92 18.69
N ARG A 159 5.16 41.47 17.97
CA ARG A 159 4.62 42.80 18.28
C ARG A 159 4.10 42.93 19.72
N ASP A 160 3.41 41.89 20.21
CA ASP A 160 2.73 41.93 21.51
C ASP A 160 3.80 41.80 22.62
N ASP A 161 4.84 41.00 22.38
CA ASP A 161 5.97 40.80 23.31
C ASP A 161 6.88 42.02 23.40
N PHE A 162 7.14 42.70 22.27
CA PHE A 162 7.95 43.91 22.23
C PHE A 162 7.39 45.01 23.14
N LEU A 163 6.06 45.12 23.23
CA LEU A 163 5.37 46.07 24.11
C LEU A 163 5.52 45.72 25.60
N THR A 164 5.94 44.49 25.94
CA THR A 164 6.13 44.04 27.32
C THR A 164 7.58 44.14 27.81
N LEU A 165 8.54 44.43 26.92
CA LEU A 165 9.96 44.56 27.27
C LEU A 165 10.26 45.53 28.42
N PRO A 166 9.61 46.71 28.55
CA PRO A 166 9.87 47.62 29.68
C PRO A 166 9.56 46.99 31.05
N ARG A 167 8.64 46.01 31.11
CA ARG A 167 8.26 45.32 32.35
C ARG A 167 9.33 44.35 32.85
N LEU A 168 10.28 43.97 31.99
CA LEU A 168 11.37 43.05 32.35
C LEU A 168 12.43 43.73 33.22
N LEU A 169 12.59 45.05 33.11
CA LEU A 169 13.62 45.81 33.84
C LEU A 169 13.49 45.73 35.37
N HIS A 170 12.33 45.32 35.89
CA HIS A 170 12.05 45.28 37.34
C HIS A 170 11.96 43.86 37.89
N LYS A 171 12.27 42.85 37.08
CA LYS A 171 12.24 41.42 37.47
C LYS A 171 13.64 40.91 37.83
N SER A 172 13.69 39.83 38.62
CA SER A 172 14.93 39.11 38.91
C SER A 172 15.55 38.53 37.64
N ALA A 173 16.88 38.29 37.62
CA ALA A 173 17.59 37.78 36.45
C ALA A 173 17.00 36.46 35.91
N ALA A 174 16.58 35.54 36.80
CA ALA A 174 15.94 34.29 36.40
C ALA A 174 14.57 34.52 35.73
N ALA A 175 13.77 35.45 36.26
CA ALA A 175 12.47 35.80 35.69
C ALA A 175 12.62 36.58 34.37
N GLN A 176 13.65 37.42 34.24
CA GLN A 176 14.00 38.09 32.97
C GLN A 176 14.35 37.06 31.89
N MET A 177 15.15 36.04 32.21
CA MET A 177 15.51 34.98 31.25
C MET A 177 14.27 34.18 30.82
N HIS A 178 13.45 33.73 31.77
CA HIS A 178 12.24 32.96 31.47
C HIS A 178 11.25 33.75 30.60
N ASP A 179 10.93 35.00 31.00
CA ASP A 179 9.92 35.82 30.34
C ASP A 179 10.40 36.42 29.01
N THR A 180 11.70 36.36 28.72
CA THR A 180 12.26 36.66 27.39
C THR A 180 12.27 35.41 26.51
N PHE A 181 12.62 34.25 27.07
CA PHE A 181 12.84 33.03 26.29
C PHE A 181 11.55 32.38 25.79
N VAL A 182 10.49 32.34 26.61
CA VAL A 182 9.23 31.68 26.26
C VAL A 182 8.55 32.34 25.04
N PRO A 183 8.38 33.68 25.00
CA PRO A 183 7.79 34.32 23.82
C PRO A 183 8.68 34.24 22.58
N LEU A 184 10.01 34.30 22.75
CA LEU A 184 10.96 34.06 21.66
C LEU A 184 10.78 32.67 21.04
N ALA A 185 10.68 31.62 21.86
CA ALA A 185 10.45 30.26 21.40
C ALA A 185 9.10 30.11 20.69
N GLN A 186 8.03 30.69 21.24
CA GLN A 186 6.70 30.67 20.62
C GLN A 186 6.67 31.44 19.29
N GLY A 187 7.37 32.57 19.20
CA GLY A 187 7.52 33.32 17.96
C GLY A 187 8.28 32.52 16.90
N PHE A 188 9.34 31.83 17.30
CA PHE A 188 10.12 30.97 16.41
C PHE A 188 9.30 29.79 15.85
N VAL A 189 8.43 29.16 16.67
CA VAL A 189 7.49 28.12 16.21
C VAL A 189 6.56 28.66 15.11
N LYS A 190 5.99 29.85 15.29
CA LYS A 190 5.09 30.49 14.31
C LYS A 190 5.82 30.79 12.99
N ILE A 191 7.05 31.30 13.08
CA ILE A 191 7.90 31.57 11.91
C ILE A 191 8.22 30.26 11.18
N LEU A 192 8.58 29.21 11.91
CA LEU A 192 8.90 27.91 11.35
C LEU A 192 7.70 27.25 10.65
N ALA A 193 6.49 27.41 11.20
CA ALA A 193 5.26 26.94 10.56
C ALA A 193 5.02 27.66 9.21
N ALA A 194 5.22 28.98 9.17
CA ALA A 194 5.11 29.76 7.93
C ALA A 194 6.18 29.36 6.90
N LEU A 195 7.43 29.17 7.32
CA LEU A 195 8.50 28.66 6.46
C LEU A 195 8.17 27.26 5.92
N GLY A 196 7.54 26.41 6.72
CA GLY A 196 7.11 25.07 6.30
C GLY A 196 6.03 25.10 5.23
N PHE A 197 5.05 25.99 5.38
CA PHE A 197 4.03 26.22 4.36
C PHE A 197 4.66 26.73 3.05
N LEU A 198 5.58 27.70 3.12
CA LEU A 198 6.27 28.23 1.95
C LEU A 198 7.17 27.18 1.28
N ALA A 199 7.86 26.33 2.05
CA ALA A 199 8.66 25.22 1.54
C ALA A 199 7.79 24.14 0.86
N GLY A 200 6.59 23.88 1.41
CA GLY A 200 5.61 22.99 0.79
C GLY A 200 5.10 23.52 -0.57
N LEU A 201 4.79 24.82 -0.64
CA LEU A 201 4.43 25.47 -1.91
C LEU A 201 5.57 25.44 -2.92
N ASP A 202 6.81 25.68 -2.49
CA ASP A 202 8.01 25.60 -3.33
C ASP A 202 8.18 24.20 -3.93
N LEU A 203 8.02 23.16 -3.10
CA LEU A 203 8.08 21.76 -3.55
C LEU A 203 6.95 21.42 -4.52
N ALA A 204 5.72 21.88 -4.25
CA ALA A 204 4.57 21.66 -5.13
C ALA A 204 4.78 22.33 -6.50
N LEU A 205 5.28 23.57 -6.51
CA LEU A 205 5.63 24.28 -7.75
C LEU A 205 6.78 23.61 -8.50
N ALA A 206 7.81 23.13 -7.79
CA ALA A 206 8.91 22.37 -8.39
C ALA A 206 8.41 21.08 -9.06
N HIS A 207 7.49 20.36 -8.40
CA HIS A 207 6.89 19.15 -8.92
C HIS A 207 5.99 19.43 -10.13
N TYR A 208 5.16 20.47 -10.06
CA TYR A 208 4.32 20.91 -11.16
C TYR A 208 5.15 21.27 -12.40
N ARG A 209 6.18 22.11 -12.25
CA ARG A 209 7.08 22.51 -13.34
C ARG A 209 7.87 21.33 -13.90
N TYR A 210 8.23 20.35 -13.08
CA TYR A 210 8.88 19.13 -13.53
C TYR A 210 7.96 18.31 -14.44
N HIS A 211 6.72 18.06 -14.01
CA HIS A 211 5.75 17.32 -14.83
C HIS A 211 5.39 18.02 -16.14
N GLN A 212 5.29 19.35 -16.12
CA GLN A 212 5.06 20.13 -17.34
C GLN A 212 6.24 20.02 -18.32
N ARG A 213 7.49 20.00 -17.84
CA ARG A 213 8.69 19.80 -18.68
C ARG A 213 8.83 18.39 -19.23
N MET A 214 8.22 17.41 -18.58
CA MET A 214 8.27 16.00 -18.98
C MET A 214 7.13 15.59 -19.90
N LYS A 215 6.20 16.50 -20.22
CA LYS A 215 5.13 16.22 -21.18
C LYS A 215 5.71 15.84 -22.55
N MET A 216 4.99 14.94 -23.22
CA MET A 216 5.40 14.35 -24.49
C MET A 216 4.41 14.73 -25.59
N THR A 217 4.88 14.70 -26.82
CA THR A 217 3.97 14.71 -27.97
C THR A 217 3.30 13.35 -28.10
N LYS A 218 2.13 13.30 -28.75
CA LYS A 218 1.40 12.04 -28.98
C LYS A 218 2.22 10.99 -29.73
N ASP A 219 3.07 11.42 -30.66
CA ASP A 219 3.91 10.52 -31.45
C ASP A 219 5.12 9.98 -30.67
N GLU A 220 5.73 10.79 -29.81
CA GLU A 220 6.77 10.33 -28.88
C GLU A 220 6.21 9.30 -27.88
N ALA A 221 5.03 9.57 -27.30
CA ALA A 221 4.39 8.65 -26.37
C ALA A 221 4.06 7.29 -27.03
N LYS A 222 3.60 7.29 -28.29
CA LYS A 222 3.34 6.05 -29.05
C LYS A 222 4.62 5.27 -29.36
N ARG A 223 5.73 5.95 -29.67
CA ARG A 223 7.03 5.28 -29.92
C ARG A 223 7.58 4.65 -28.64
N ASP A 224 7.57 5.41 -27.54
CA ASP A 224 7.98 4.90 -26.22
C ASP A 224 7.16 3.69 -25.80
N TYR A 225 5.83 3.73 -26.00
CA TYR A 225 4.95 2.61 -25.69
C TYR A 225 5.27 1.36 -26.53
N ARG A 226 5.58 1.53 -27.82
CA ARG A 226 5.99 0.43 -28.71
C ARG A 226 7.35 -0.17 -28.34
N GLU A 227 8.29 0.66 -27.90
CA GLU A 227 9.62 0.20 -27.45
C GLU A 227 9.58 -0.44 -26.06
N GLU A 228 8.73 0.02 -25.14
CA GLU A 228 8.52 -0.60 -23.82
C GLU A 228 7.80 -1.96 -23.93
N GLU A 229 6.86 -2.14 -24.86
CA GLU A 229 6.16 -3.42 -25.04
C GLU A 229 7.04 -4.53 -25.66
N GLY A 230 8.12 -4.15 -26.36
CA GLY A 230 9.05 -5.07 -27.03
C GLY A 230 8.44 -5.86 -28.18
N ASP A 231 9.27 -6.59 -28.93
CA ASP A 231 8.80 -7.44 -30.04
C ASP A 231 7.76 -8.49 -29.55
N PRO A 232 6.53 -8.50 -30.11
CA PRO A 232 5.49 -9.48 -29.78
C PRO A 232 5.98 -10.94 -29.85
N LEU A 233 6.91 -11.26 -30.75
CA LEU A 233 7.52 -12.59 -30.86
C LEU A 233 8.44 -12.90 -29.69
N ILE A 234 9.20 -11.91 -29.17
CA ILE A 234 10.04 -12.07 -27.98
C ILE A 234 9.18 -12.22 -26.72
N ARG A 235 8.07 -11.47 -26.61
CA ARG A 235 7.09 -11.61 -25.53
C ARG A 235 6.41 -12.98 -25.57
N SER A 236 6.02 -13.45 -26.75
CA SER A 236 5.47 -14.79 -26.96
C SER A 236 6.49 -15.88 -26.64
N ARG A 237 7.75 -15.77 -27.10
CA ARG A 237 8.84 -16.70 -26.78
C ARG A 237 9.18 -16.72 -25.28
N ARG A 238 9.22 -15.57 -24.60
CA ARG A 238 9.40 -15.50 -23.14
C ARG A 238 8.24 -16.17 -22.40
N ARG A 239 6.99 -15.90 -22.80
CA ARG A 239 5.82 -16.58 -22.23
C ARG A 239 5.88 -18.08 -22.47
N ARG A 240 6.27 -18.51 -23.67
CA ARG A 240 6.40 -19.94 -24.05
C ARG A 240 7.48 -20.64 -23.21
N ARG A 241 8.69 -20.07 -23.13
CA ARG A 241 9.77 -20.58 -22.25
C ARG A 241 9.36 -20.60 -20.78
N HIS A 242 8.74 -19.54 -20.26
CA HIS A 242 8.24 -19.51 -18.90
C HIS A 242 7.18 -20.59 -18.65
N HIS A 243 6.30 -20.85 -19.63
CA HIS A 243 5.29 -21.89 -19.54
C HIS A 243 5.90 -23.30 -19.61
N GLU A 244 6.93 -23.51 -20.42
CA GLU A 244 7.72 -24.75 -20.49
C GLU A 244 8.48 -25.02 -19.18
N LEU A 245 9.15 -24.00 -18.64
CA LEU A 245 9.85 -24.08 -17.34
C LEU A 245 8.88 -24.35 -16.19
N ALA A 246 7.72 -23.68 -16.14
CA ALA A 246 6.72 -23.91 -15.11
C ALA A 246 6.12 -25.32 -15.19
N ARG A 247 5.96 -25.88 -16.40
CA ARG A 247 5.56 -27.29 -16.59
C ARG A 247 6.64 -28.25 -16.13
N GLY A 248 7.91 -27.99 -16.45
CA GLY A 248 9.04 -28.78 -15.97
C GLY A 248 9.11 -28.78 -14.44
N HIS A 249 8.98 -27.61 -13.82
CA HIS A 249 8.97 -27.47 -12.36
C HIS A 249 7.81 -28.21 -11.70
N ALA A 250 6.59 -28.12 -12.26
CA ALA A 250 5.44 -28.88 -11.75
C ALA A 250 5.68 -30.40 -11.81
N ARG A 251 6.31 -30.93 -12.87
CA ARG A 251 6.64 -32.36 -12.96
C ARG A 251 7.60 -32.84 -11.86
N VAL A 252 8.45 -31.96 -11.34
CA VAL A 252 9.39 -32.28 -10.26
C VAL A 252 8.74 -32.15 -8.88
N GLU A 253 7.97 -31.08 -8.67
CA GLU A 253 7.44 -30.75 -7.35
C GLU A 253 6.15 -31.49 -6.99
N ILE A 254 5.27 -31.77 -7.97
CA ILE A 254 3.98 -32.43 -7.68
C ILE A 254 4.17 -33.82 -7.06
N PRO A 255 5.03 -34.72 -7.58
CA PRO A 255 5.24 -36.04 -6.97
C PRO A 255 5.78 -36.01 -5.53
N ARG A 256 6.31 -34.86 -5.08
CA ARG A 256 6.89 -34.66 -3.75
C ARG A 256 5.97 -33.89 -2.79
N ALA A 257 4.82 -33.43 -3.29
CA ALA A 257 3.84 -32.71 -2.49
C ALA A 257 3.05 -33.70 -1.61
N ASP A 258 2.59 -33.25 -0.45
CA ASP A 258 1.73 -34.07 0.42
C ASP A 258 0.26 -33.93 0.03
N ALA A 259 -0.11 -32.79 -0.53
CA ALA A 259 -1.43 -32.56 -1.09
C ALA A 259 -1.41 -31.49 -2.17
N LEU A 260 -2.43 -31.52 -3.04
CA LEU A 260 -2.73 -30.46 -3.98
C LEU A 260 -4.04 -29.78 -3.57
N VAL A 261 -3.96 -28.52 -3.11
CA VAL A 261 -5.14 -27.71 -2.80
C VAL A 261 -5.59 -27.00 -4.07
N VAL A 262 -6.85 -27.15 -4.43
CA VAL A 262 -7.43 -26.58 -5.65
C VAL A 262 -8.65 -25.75 -5.31
N ASN A 263 -8.91 -24.75 -6.15
CA ASN A 263 -10.25 -24.17 -6.19
C ASN A 263 -11.08 -24.87 -7.28
N PRO A 264 -12.41 -24.72 -7.29
CA PRO A 264 -13.27 -25.42 -8.24
C PRO A 264 -13.11 -24.96 -9.69
N THR A 265 -12.39 -23.87 -9.95
CA THR A 265 -12.35 -23.27 -11.28
C THR A 265 -11.00 -23.49 -11.97
N HIS A 266 -9.89 -22.96 -11.47
CA HIS A 266 -8.68 -22.86 -12.31
C HIS A 266 -7.35 -22.70 -11.57
N ILE A 267 -7.32 -22.84 -10.25
CA ILE A 267 -6.13 -22.67 -9.42
C ILE A 267 -5.78 -24.02 -8.80
N ALA A 268 -4.49 -24.33 -8.79
CA ALA A 268 -3.92 -25.47 -8.08
C ALA A 268 -2.66 -25.04 -7.33
N VAL A 269 -2.53 -25.47 -6.08
CA VAL A 269 -1.42 -25.13 -5.18
C VAL A 269 -0.95 -26.43 -4.53
N ALA A 270 0.29 -26.81 -4.83
CA ALA A 270 0.92 -27.97 -4.22
C ALA A 270 1.55 -27.54 -2.90
N ILE A 271 1.24 -28.29 -1.84
CA ILE A 271 1.74 -28.04 -0.50
C ILE A 271 2.57 -29.23 -0.01
N ARG A 272 3.63 -28.91 0.74
CA ARG A 272 4.45 -29.87 1.44
C ARG A 272 4.63 -29.43 2.88
N TYR A 273 4.54 -30.37 3.81
CA TYR A 273 4.78 -30.16 5.22
C TYR A 273 5.61 -31.32 5.77
N ARG A 274 6.77 -31.00 6.33
CA ARG A 274 7.64 -31.94 7.03
C ARG A 274 7.65 -31.58 8.51
N PRO A 275 7.02 -32.40 9.39
CA PRO A 275 7.03 -32.15 10.84
C PRO A 275 8.47 -32.03 11.37
N GLY A 276 8.74 -30.99 12.16
CA GLY A 276 10.07 -30.73 12.74
C GLY A 276 11.02 -29.94 11.84
N GLU A 277 10.79 -29.90 10.52
CA GLU A 277 11.58 -29.08 9.58
C GLU A 277 10.83 -27.80 9.18
N ASP A 278 9.53 -27.92 8.93
CA ASP A 278 8.70 -26.82 8.43
C ASP A 278 7.90 -26.18 9.57
N ALA A 279 8.00 -24.85 9.70
CA ALA A 279 7.18 -24.08 10.66
C ALA A 279 5.71 -23.93 10.21
N ALA A 280 5.43 -24.16 8.94
CA ALA A 280 4.09 -24.18 8.33
C ALA A 280 4.15 -24.91 6.97
N PRO A 281 3.01 -25.39 6.43
CA PRO A 281 2.97 -25.96 5.09
C PRO A 281 3.58 -25.01 4.04
N ARG A 282 4.53 -25.51 3.27
CA ARG A 282 5.20 -24.76 2.20
C ARG A 282 4.51 -24.98 0.87
N VAL A 283 4.34 -23.90 0.11
CA VAL A 283 3.90 -23.98 -1.29
C VAL A 283 5.10 -24.36 -2.16
N THR A 284 5.06 -25.54 -2.76
CA THR A 284 6.14 -26.04 -3.64
C THR A 284 5.88 -25.69 -5.10
N ALA A 285 4.62 -25.71 -5.53
CA ALA A 285 4.22 -25.30 -6.88
C ALA A 285 2.84 -24.65 -6.88
N LYS A 286 2.60 -23.75 -7.84
CA LYS A 286 1.29 -23.13 -8.07
C LYS A 286 1.00 -22.97 -9.55
N GLY A 287 -0.26 -23.16 -9.92
CA GLY A 287 -0.72 -23.12 -11.30
C GLY A 287 -2.04 -22.40 -11.46
N LYS A 288 -2.23 -21.82 -12.65
CA LYS A 288 -3.48 -21.21 -13.10
C LYS A 288 -3.88 -21.79 -14.47
N GLY A 289 -5.17 -21.98 -14.71
CA GLY A 289 -5.73 -22.45 -15.99
C GLY A 289 -5.12 -23.78 -16.41
N ARG A 290 -4.57 -23.86 -17.63
CA ARG A 290 -3.98 -25.09 -18.17
C ARG A 290 -2.88 -25.70 -17.30
N LEU A 291 -2.09 -24.89 -16.60
CA LEU A 291 -1.07 -25.43 -15.69
C LEU A 291 -1.70 -26.09 -14.46
N ALA A 292 -2.81 -25.55 -13.94
CA ALA A 292 -3.53 -26.16 -12.84
C ALA A 292 -4.15 -27.51 -13.26
N GLU A 293 -4.65 -27.62 -14.49
CA GLU A 293 -5.10 -28.90 -15.06
C GLU A 293 -3.97 -29.94 -15.11
N ILE A 294 -2.80 -29.55 -15.63
CA ILE A 294 -1.63 -30.43 -15.69
C ILE A 294 -1.20 -30.86 -14.27
N MET A 295 -1.18 -29.94 -13.31
CA MET A 295 -0.84 -30.27 -11.92
C MET A 295 -1.83 -31.28 -11.30
N ARG A 296 -3.12 -31.16 -11.60
CA ARG A 296 -4.13 -32.14 -11.18
C ARG A 296 -3.94 -33.50 -11.82
N GLU A 297 -3.56 -33.55 -13.11
CA GLU A 297 -3.25 -34.80 -13.80
C GLU A 297 -2.03 -35.49 -13.18
N LEU A 298 -0.95 -34.75 -12.95
CA LEU A 298 0.26 -35.25 -12.30
C LEU A 298 -0.02 -35.74 -10.88
N ALA A 299 -0.85 -35.03 -10.12
CA ALA A 299 -1.22 -35.44 -8.77
C ALA A 299 -1.97 -36.78 -8.79
N ARG A 300 -2.92 -36.97 -9.71
CA ARG A 300 -3.62 -38.26 -9.88
C ARG A 300 -2.67 -39.39 -10.28
N GLU A 301 -1.77 -39.12 -11.22
CA GLU A 301 -0.77 -40.10 -11.69
C GLU A 301 0.14 -40.59 -10.55
N HIS A 302 0.50 -39.71 -9.62
CA HIS A 302 1.41 -40.01 -8.51
C HIS A 302 0.68 -40.31 -7.19
N GLY A 303 -0.64 -40.44 -7.20
CA GLY A 303 -1.42 -40.73 -5.99
C GLY A 303 -1.42 -39.62 -4.93
N ILE A 304 -1.14 -38.37 -5.32
CA ILE A 304 -1.16 -37.21 -4.42
C ILE A 304 -2.61 -36.76 -4.21
N PRO A 305 -3.09 -36.66 -2.95
CA PRO A 305 -4.47 -36.29 -2.69
C PRO A 305 -4.76 -34.86 -3.14
N ILE A 306 -5.89 -34.68 -3.83
CA ILE A 306 -6.36 -33.38 -4.29
C ILE A 306 -7.50 -32.94 -3.37
N ILE A 307 -7.33 -31.80 -2.71
CA ILE A 307 -8.32 -31.22 -1.80
C ILE A 307 -8.90 -29.97 -2.44
N GLU A 308 -10.21 -29.96 -2.63
CA GLU A 308 -10.92 -28.83 -3.21
C GLU A 308 -11.54 -27.96 -2.12
N ASP A 309 -11.08 -26.71 -2.03
CA ASP A 309 -11.73 -25.69 -1.22
C ASP A 309 -12.87 -25.06 -2.04
N ALA A 310 -14.09 -25.54 -1.79
CA ALA A 310 -15.32 -25.11 -2.43
C ALA A 310 -16.18 -24.22 -1.51
N ALA A 311 -15.60 -23.65 -0.45
CA ALA A 311 -16.33 -22.90 0.58
C ALA A 311 -17.14 -21.70 0.05
N GLN A 312 -16.75 -21.13 -1.10
CA GLN A 312 -17.44 -20.01 -1.75
C GLN A 312 -18.03 -20.39 -3.11
N ALA A 313 -18.21 -21.68 -3.40
CA ALA A 313 -18.39 -22.14 -4.78
C ALA A 313 -19.42 -23.27 -4.94
N ILE A 314 -20.22 -23.56 -3.90
CA ILE A 314 -21.33 -24.51 -4.01
C ILE A 314 -22.23 -24.17 -5.20
N GLY A 315 -22.54 -25.17 -6.03
CA GLY A 315 -23.32 -25.01 -7.26
C GLY A 315 -22.54 -24.51 -8.49
N SER A 316 -21.29 -24.05 -8.34
CA SER A 316 -20.48 -23.68 -9.51
C SER A 316 -20.08 -24.90 -10.32
N THR A 317 -19.86 -24.68 -11.61
CA THR A 317 -19.50 -25.72 -12.56
C THR A 317 -18.21 -25.37 -13.29
N TYR A 318 -17.51 -26.40 -13.75
CA TYR A 318 -16.24 -26.25 -14.45
C TYR A 318 -16.19 -27.21 -15.64
N PRO A 319 -15.97 -26.67 -16.86
CA PRO A 319 -15.71 -27.50 -18.03
C PRO A 319 -14.38 -28.23 -17.88
N SER A 320 -14.44 -29.56 -17.79
CA SER A 320 -13.26 -30.41 -17.72
C SER A 320 -13.19 -31.33 -18.94
N LYS A 321 -12.06 -32.03 -19.11
CA LYS A 321 -11.92 -33.08 -20.13
C LYS A 321 -12.89 -34.26 -19.94
N PHE A 322 -13.49 -34.39 -18.76
CA PHE A 322 -14.48 -35.42 -18.42
C PHE A 322 -15.92 -34.91 -18.48
N GLY A 323 -16.14 -33.72 -19.05
CA GLY A 323 -17.44 -33.05 -19.07
C GLY A 323 -17.56 -31.96 -18.01
N LEU A 324 -18.79 -31.50 -17.81
CA LEU A 324 -19.11 -30.43 -16.87
C LEU A 324 -19.16 -30.98 -15.44
N MET A 325 -18.22 -30.54 -14.61
CA MET A 325 -18.10 -30.99 -13.23
C MET A 325 -18.65 -29.93 -12.28
N LYS A 326 -19.25 -30.35 -11.16
CA LYS A 326 -19.67 -29.43 -10.09
C LYS A 326 -18.55 -29.25 -9.07
N ALA A 327 -18.54 -28.10 -8.41
CA ALA A 327 -17.67 -27.90 -7.25
C ALA A 327 -17.89 -29.03 -6.23
N GLY A 328 -16.80 -29.52 -5.65
CA GLY A 328 -16.73 -30.62 -4.70
C GLY A 328 -16.59 -32.01 -5.32
N SER A 329 -16.75 -32.17 -6.63
CA SER A 329 -16.71 -33.49 -7.29
C SER A 329 -15.47 -33.73 -8.15
N MET A 330 -14.48 -32.83 -8.14
CA MET A 330 -13.33 -32.86 -9.07
C MET A 330 -12.05 -33.44 -8.49
N SER A 331 -12.08 -33.83 -7.22
CA SER A 331 -10.91 -34.05 -6.37
C SER A 331 -11.11 -35.23 -5.44
N THR A 332 -10.10 -35.54 -4.62
CA THR A 332 -10.18 -36.60 -3.60
C THR A 332 -11.20 -36.24 -2.52
N MET A 333 -11.29 -34.97 -2.15
CA MET A 333 -12.29 -34.43 -1.23
C MET A 333 -12.65 -32.99 -1.59
N GLY A 334 -13.95 -32.67 -1.54
CA GLY A 334 -14.47 -31.31 -1.60
C GLY A 334 -14.88 -30.81 -0.22
N CYS A 335 -14.51 -29.57 0.11
CA CYS A 335 -14.85 -28.93 1.37
C CYS A 335 -15.78 -27.73 1.13
N PHE A 336 -16.92 -27.71 1.82
CA PHE A 336 -17.88 -26.61 1.80
C PHE A 336 -18.00 -25.96 3.17
N SER A 337 -18.29 -24.66 3.15
CA SER A 337 -18.67 -23.89 4.32
C SER A 337 -20.14 -23.50 4.19
N PHE A 338 -20.84 -23.53 5.31
CA PHE A 338 -22.22 -23.10 5.46
C PHE A 338 -22.33 -21.91 6.41
N TYR A 339 -21.26 -21.13 6.54
CA TYR A 339 -21.31 -19.86 7.25
C TYR A 339 -22.46 -18.99 6.71
N PRO A 340 -23.18 -18.20 7.53
CA PRO A 340 -24.44 -17.57 7.13
C PRO A 340 -24.37 -16.70 5.86
N THR A 341 -23.22 -16.12 5.55
CA THR A 341 -23.02 -15.27 4.36
C THR A 341 -22.71 -16.03 3.07
N LYS A 342 -22.54 -17.35 3.11
CA LYS A 342 -22.34 -18.17 1.90
C LYS A 342 -23.62 -18.25 1.07
N ASN A 343 -23.50 -18.57 -0.21
CA ASN A 343 -24.66 -18.79 -1.09
C ASN A 343 -25.65 -19.84 -0.53
N LEU A 344 -25.15 -20.89 0.11
CA LEU A 344 -25.94 -21.78 0.95
C LEU A 344 -25.53 -21.62 2.41
N GLY A 345 -25.80 -20.45 2.99
CA GLY A 345 -25.52 -20.20 4.41
C GLY A 345 -26.55 -20.85 5.33
N GLY A 346 -26.11 -21.42 6.44
CA GLY A 346 -26.94 -21.93 7.51
C GLY A 346 -27.46 -20.82 8.44
N ILE A 347 -28.13 -21.22 9.51
CA ILE A 347 -28.57 -20.38 10.64
C ILE A 347 -27.49 -20.24 11.74
N GLY A 348 -26.21 -20.33 11.36
CA GLY A 348 -25.05 -20.48 12.26
C GLY A 348 -23.83 -21.09 11.54
N GLU A 349 -22.88 -21.63 12.30
CA GLU A 349 -21.68 -22.28 11.74
C GLU A 349 -21.98 -23.67 11.16
N GLY A 350 -21.21 -24.09 10.15
CA GLY A 350 -21.34 -25.41 9.56
C GLY A 350 -20.41 -25.63 8.38
N GLY A 351 -20.17 -26.90 8.05
CA GLY A 351 -19.38 -27.30 6.91
C GLY A 351 -19.67 -28.74 6.49
N MET A 352 -19.23 -29.10 5.29
CA MET A 352 -19.41 -30.42 4.74
C MET A 352 -18.18 -30.85 3.97
N VAL A 353 -17.78 -32.11 4.15
CA VAL A 353 -16.81 -32.78 3.30
C VAL A 353 -17.57 -33.75 2.41
N VAL A 354 -17.26 -33.74 1.12
CA VAL A 354 -17.78 -34.71 0.13
C VAL A 354 -16.61 -35.48 -0.47
N THR A 355 -16.82 -36.76 -0.74
CA THR A 355 -15.87 -37.64 -1.42
C THR A 355 -16.64 -38.79 -2.06
N SER A 356 -16.08 -39.37 -3.12
CA SER A 356 -16.58 -40.61 -3.73
C SER A 356 -15.86 -41.86 -3.20
N ASP A 357 -14.91 -41.69 -2.27
CA ASP A 357 -14.17 -42.78 -1.64
C ASP A 357 -14.81 -43.14 -0.30
N ASP A 358 -15.46 -44.30 -0.23
CA ASP A 358 -16.15 -44.79 0.97
C ASP A 358 -15.22 -44.96 2.17
N SER A 359 -13.97 -45.39 1.93
CA SER A 359 -12.99 -45.58 3.00
C SER A 359 -12.58 -44.24 3.61
N LEU A 360 -12.45 -43.22 2.77
CA LEU A 360 -12.14 -41.86 3.20
C LEU A 360 -13.34 -41.19 3.88
N ALA A 361 -14.54 -41.39 3.34
CA ALA A 361 -15.79 -40.91 3.96
C ALA A 361 -15.95 -41.47 5.37
N GLN A 362 -15.71 -42.78 5.55
CA GLN A 362 -15.75 -43.44 6.84
C GLN A 362 -14.71 -42.87 7.80
N LYS A 363 -13.45 -42.71 7.34
CA LYS A 363 -12.37 -42.13 8.14
C LYS A 363 -12.69 -40.71 8.60
N VAL A 364 -13.22 -39.87 7.70
CA VAL A 364 -13.64 -38.49 8.02
C VAL A 364 -14.80 -38.50 9.02
N ALA A 365 -15.76 -39.41 8.88
CA ALA A 365 -16.88 -39.54 9.81
C ALA A 365 -16.42 -39.90 11.24
N PHE A 366 -15.41 -40.76 11.37
CA PHE A 366 -14.79 -41.07 12.66
C PHE A 366 -14.05 -39.85 13.22
N LEU A 367 -13.17 -39.22 12.44
CA LEU A 367 -12.42 -38.02 12.85
C LEU A 367 -13.33 -36.87 13.32
N ARG A 368 -14.48 -36.68 12.65
CA ARG A 368 -15.50 -35.69 13.01
C ARG A 368 -16.13 -35.93 14.39
N ASN A 369 -16.09 -37.17 14.86
CA ASN A 369 -16.75 -37.64 16.08
C ASN A 369 -15.75 -38.25 17.06
N HIS A 370 -14.71 -37.50 17.41
CA HIS A 370 -13.65 -37.89 18.36
C HIS A 370 -12.88 -39.17 17.98
N GLY A 371 -12.92 -39.60 16.71
CA GLY A 371 -12.36 -40.87 16.27
C GLY A 371 -13.10 -42.10 16.80
N MET A 372 -14.34 -41.94 17.25
CA MET A 372 -15.13 -42.99 17.88
C MET A 372 -15.59 -44.03 16.85
N ASN A 373 -15.16 -45.28 17.03
CA ASN A 373 -15.62 -46.47 16.32
C ASN A 373 -15.18 -47.76 17.04
N PRO A 374 -16.09 -48.59 17.62
CA PRO A 374 -17.53 -48.38 17.79
C PRO A 374 -17.86 -47.41 18.95
N LYS A 375 -19.13 -47.32 19.38
CA LYS A 375 -19.57 -46.44 20.48
C LYS A 375 -18.71 -46.65 21.74
N TYR A 376 -18.19 -45.57 22.32
CA TYR A 376 -17.28 -45.50 23.46
C TYR A 376 -15.84 -45.99 23.23
N TYR A 377 -15.48 -46.42 22.03
CA TYR A 377 -14.12 -46.83 21.67
C TYR A 377 -13.57 -45.89 20.62
N HIS A 378 -12.32 -45.46 20.78
CA HIS A 378 -11.69 -44.46 19.91
C HIS A 378 -10.50 -45.09 19.19
N SER A 379 -10.64 -45.37 17.89
CA SER A 379 -9.59 -46.02 17.09
C SER A 379 -8.55 -45.03 16.53
N MET A 380 -8.85 -43.72 16.61
CA MET A 380 -7.98 -42.67 16.15
C MET A 380 -8.21 -41.38 16.93
N ILE A 381 -7.25 -40.45 16.88
CA ILE A 381 -7.42 -39.11 17.48
C ILE A 381 -8.25 -38.27 16.50
N GLY A 382 -9.46 -37.92 16.91
CA GLY A 382 -10.35 -37.00 16.18
C GLY A 382 -10.71 -35.76 16.99
N GLY A 383 -11.66 -34.97 16.49
CA GLY A 383 -12.21 -33.79 17.16
C GLY A 383 -13.73 -33.84 17.27
N ASN A 384 -14.32 -32.81 17.87
CA ASN A 384 -15.76 -32.58 17.81
C ASN A 384 -16.08 -31.59 16.69
N PHE A 385 -16.29 -32.10 15.48
CA PHE A 385 -16.57 -31.28 14.29
C PHE A 385 -17.95 -31.58 13.69
N ARG A 386 -18.88 -32.05 14.53
CA ARG A 386 -20.25 -32.35 14.10
C ARG A 386 -20.99 -31.06 13.75
N MET A 387 -21.87 -31.15 12.76
CA MET A 387 -22.84 -30.10 12.45
C MET A 387 -24.14 -30.40 13.18
N ASP A 388 -24.76 -29.38 13.76
CA ASP A 388 -26.01 -29.54 14.51
C ASP A 388 -27.17 -29.95 13.61
N ALA A 389 -28.10 -30.73 14.16
CA ALA A 389 -29.29 -31.18 13.42
C ALA A 389 -30.20 -30.02 13.00
N ILE A 390 -30.35 -29.01 13.86
CA ILE A 390 -31.11 -27.78 13.54
C ILE A 390 -30.45 -27.05 12.37
N GLN A 391 -29.12 -27.04 12.34
CA GLN A 391 -28.39 -26.42 11.23
C GLN A 391 -28.61 -27.17 9.92
N ALA A 392 -28.52 -28.51 9.95
CA ALA A 392 -28.82 -29.34 8.79
C ALA A 392 -30.26 -29.14 8.29
N ALA A 393 -31.25 -29.02 9.19
CA ALA A 393 -32.64 -28.77 8.83
C ALA A 393 -32.81 -27.43 8.09
N GLY A 394 -32.20 -26.35 8.59
CA GLY A 394 -32.20 -25.04 7.91
C GLY A 394 -31.56 -25.09 6.52
N LEU A 395 -30.44 -25.79 6.40
CA LEU A 395 -29.76 -25.99 5.11
C LEU A 395 -30.61 -26.77 4.12
N LEU A 396 -31.28 -27.85 4.53
CA LEU A 396 -32.16 -28.64 3.67
C LEU A 396 -33.34 -27.84 3.12
N VAL A 397 -33.89 -26.90 3.91
CA VAL A 397 -34.92 -25.97 3.43
C VAL A 397 -34.35 -25.04 2.37
N LYS A 398 -33.21 -24.38 2.64
CA LYS A 398 -32.57 -23.43 1.72
C LYS A 398 -32.03 -24.10 0.45
N PHE A 399 -31.58 -25.34 0.54
CA PHE A 399 -30.99 -26.09 -0.57
C PHE A 399 -31.94 -26.21 -1.77
N LYS A 400 -33.25 -26.33 -1.51
CA LYS A 400 -34.29 -26.37 -2.56
C LYS A 400 -34.32 -25.14 -3.47
N TYR A 401 -33.85 -23.99 -2.97
CA TYR A 401 -33.87 -22.70 -3.68
C TYR A 401 -32.51 -22.33 -4.29
N LEU A 402 -31.45 -23.11 -4.01
CA LEU A 402 -30.07 -22.75 -4.29
C LEU A 402 -29.83 -22.41 -5.76
N GLU A 403 -30.30 -23.25 -6.69
CA GLU A 403 -30.13 -23.01 -8.13
C GLU A 403 -30.87 -21.75 -8.61
N SER A 404 -32.07 -21.48 -8.07
CA SER A 404 -32.82 -20.27 -8.38
C SER A 404 -32.09 -19.01 -7.89
N TRP A 405 -31.48 -19.07 -6.71
CA TRP A 405 -30.67 -18.00 -6.14
C TRP A 405 -29.39 -17.76 -6.94
N HIS A 406 -28.72 -18.83 -7.39
CA HIS A 406 -27.57 -18.70 -8.29
C HIS A 406 -27.96 -18.04 -9.61
N SER A 407 -29.09 -18.43 -10.19
CA SER A 407 -29.60 -17.82 -11.42
C SER A 407 -29.84 -16.32 -11.26
N LYS A 408 -30.51 -15.91 -10.18
CA LYS A 408 -30.73 -14.49 -9.85
C LYS A 408 -29.42 -13.72 -9.64
N ARG A 409 -28.46 -14.29 -8.91
CA ARG A 409 -27.11 -13.71 -8.74
C ARG A 409 -26.39 -13.54 -10.08
N ARG A 410 -26.45 -14.53 -10.98
CA ARG A 410 -25.88 -14.41 -12.33
C ARG A 410 -26.56 -13.32 -13.15
N ALA A 411 -27.88 -13.19 -13.07
CA ALA A 411 -28.62 -12.11 -13.75
C ALA A 411 -28.21 -10.74 -13.20
N ASN A 412 -28.06 -10.61 -11.89
CA ASN A 412 -27.63 -9.37 -11.24
C ASN A 412 -26.18 -9.00 -11.60
N ALA A 413 -25.29 -9.99 -11.67
CA ALA A 413 -23.92 -9.79 -12.15
C ALA A 413 -23.87 -9.38 -13.63
N ALA A 414 -24.69 -10.00 -14.48
CA ALA A 414 -24.80 -9.62 -15.88
C ALA A 414 -25.24 -8.15 -16.06
N TYR A 415 -26.14 -7.70 -15.19
CA TYR A 415 -26.60 -6.31 -15.16
C TYR A 415 -25.45 -5.34 -14.84
N TYR A 416 -24.67 -5.62 -13.79
CA TYR A 416 -23.47 -4.83 -13.48
C TYR A 416 -22.45 -4.86 -14.62
N ASP A 417 -22.17 -6.04 -15.18
CA ASP A 417 -21.20 -6.18 -16.29
C ASP A 417 -21.59 -5.29 -17.47
N GLN A 418 -22.88 -5.24 -17.82
CA GLN A 418 -23.39 -4.42 -18.93
C GLN A 418 -23.25 -2.92 -18.66
N HIS A 419 -23.61 -2.45 -17.46
CA HIS A 419 -23.67 -1.01 -17.16
C HIS A 419 -22.33 -0.43 -16.71
N LEU A 420 -21.39 -1.29 -16.30
CA LEU A 420 -20.03 -0.89 -15.92
C LEU A 420 -19.02 -1.08 -17.06
N ALA A 421 -19.40 -1.70 -18.18
CA ALA A 421 -18.51 -2.01 -19.31
C ALA A 421 -17.73 -0.80 -19.84
N ASP A 422 -18.39 0.35 -19.96
CA ASP A 422 -17.82 1.59 -20.51
C ASP A 422 -17.20 2.50 -19.44
N THR A 423 -17.11 2.01 -18.19
CA THR A 423 -16.52 2.76 -17.09
C THR A 423 -15.04 2.40 -16.89
N LYS A 424 -14.33 3.19 -16.08
CA LYS A 424 -12.94 2.87 -15.69
C LYS A 424 -12.87 1.74 -14.65
N ILE A 425 -14.00 1.23 -14.18
CA ILE A 425 -14.07 0.21 -13.15
C ILE A 425 -13.76 -1.15 -13.77
N ARG A 426 -12.79 -1.86 -13.20
CA ARG A 426 -12.44 -3.20 -13.66
C ARG A 426 -13.36 -4.23 -13.03
N ILE A 427 -14.29 -4.75 -13.83
CA ILE A 427 -15.24 -5.82 -13.45
C ILE A 427 -14.57 -7.20 -13.36
N PRO A 428 -15.16 -8.15 -12.62
CA PRO A 428 -14.63 -9.51 -12.51
C PRO A 428 -14.63 -10.25 -13.86
N ILE A 429 -13.57 -11.04 -14.10
CA ILE A 429 -13.43 -11.86 -15.31
C ILE A 429 -13.85 -13.30 -15.03
N ASN A 430 -14.82 -13.80 -15.79
CA ASN A 430 -15.27 -15.19 -15.71
C ASN A 430 -14.51 -16.06 -16.71
N GLN A 431 -13.58 -16.89 -16.22
CA GLN A 431 -12.72 -17.70 -17.09
C GLN A 431 -13.49 -18.74 -17.92
N PHE A 432 -14.58 -19.30 -17.39
CA PHE A 432 -15.36 -20.36 -18.03
C PHE A 432 -16.79 -19.93 -18.35
N GLY A 433 -17.03 -18.64 -18.55
CA GLY A 433 -18.38 -18.14 -18.77
C GLY A 433 -19.16 -17.89 -17.48
N ARG A 434 -20.19 -17.04 -17.60
CA ARG A 434 -21.00 -16.55 -16.47
C ARG A 434 -21.90 -17.64 -15.90
N GLU A 435 -22.41 -18.51 -16.77
CA GLU A 435 -23.27 -19.65 -16.47
C GLU A 435 -22.64 -20.62 -15.47
N ASN A 436 -21.30 -20.71 -15.48
CA ASN A 436 -20.50 -21.58 -14.63
C ASN A 436 -20.13 -20.94 -13.28
N HIS A 437 -20.43 -19.65 -13.09
CA HIS A 437 -20.12 -18.89 -11.87
C HIS A 437 -21.39 -18.68 -11.01
N ILE A 438 -21.22 -18.65 -9.68
CA ILE A 438 -22.33 -18.52 -8.72
C ILE A 438 -22.38 -17.18 -8.00
N TYR A 439 -21.36 -16.33 -8.18
CA TYR A 439 -21.24 -15.00 -7.59
C TYR A 439 -21.57 -14.96 -6.10
N ASN A 440 -20.79 -15.72 -5.32
CA ASN A 440 -20.78 -15.52 -3.87
C ASN A 440 -20.40 -14.07 -3.54
N GLN A 441 -19.52 -13.49 -4.36
CA GLN A 441 -19.11 -12.10 -4.33
C GLN A 441 -19.00 -11.57 -5.76
N TYR A 442 -19.25 -10.27 -5.94
CA TYR A 442 -19.01 -9.54 -7.18
C TYR A 442 -17.90 -8.52 -6.90
N VAL A 443 -16.67 -8.90 -7.22
CA VAL A 443 -15.47 -8.15 -6.80
C VAL A 443 -14.94 -7.33 -7.96
N ILE A 444 -14.93 -6.01 -7.79
CA ILE A 444 -14.30 -5.07 -8.72
C ILE A 444 -12.88 -4.74 -8.28
N SER A 445 -12.03 -4.35 -9.23
CA SER A 445 -10.69 -3.82 -8.93
C SER A 445 -10.67 -2.29 -9.05
N VAL A 446 -10.18 -1.64 -7.99
CA VAL A 446 -10.11 -0.20 -7.78
C VAL A 446 -8.67 0.20 -7.41
N PRO A 447 -7.78 0.43 -8.40
CA PRO A 447 -6.34 0.58 -8.15
C PRO A 447 -5.92 1.85 -7.40
N ASP A 448 -6.66 2.95 -7.52
CA ASP A 448 -6.16 4.26 -7.02
C ASP A 448 -6.94 4.79 -5.81
N LYS A 449 -8.16 4.30 -5.59
CA LYS A 449 -9.14 4.97 -4.71
C LYS A 449 -10.06 4.00 -3.95
N ARG A 450 -9.61 2.78 -3.64
CA ARG A 450 -10.49 1.74 -3.07
C ARG A 450 -11.15 2.19 -1.77
N ASP A 451 -10.37 2.68 -0.82
CA ASP A 451 -10.88 3.12 0.48
C ASP A 451 -11.75 4.39 0.36
N GLN A 452 -11.39 5.31 -0.53
CA GLN A 452 -12.19 6.50 -0.81
C GLN A 452 -13.56 6.13 -1.40
N LEU A 453 -13.59 5.19 -2.35
CA LEU A 453 -14.83 4.68 -2.91
C LEU A 453 -15.67 3.98 -1.84
N ARG A 454 -15.05 3.16 -0.98
CA ARG A 454 -15.73 2.51 0.13
C ARG A 454 -16.37 3.52 1.08
N THR A 455 -15.65 4.57 1.49
CA THR A 455 -16.20 5.65 2.31
C THR A 455 -17.36 6.35 1.61
N PHE A 456 -17.23 6.62 0.30
CA PHE A 456 -18.27 7.25 -0.50
C PHE A 456 -19.54 6.38 -0.63
N LEU A 457 -19.40 5.08 -0.88
CA LEU A 457 -20.53 4.16 -0.93
C LEU A 457 -21.20 4.03 0.45
N ASN A 458 -20.41 3.97 1.53
CA ASN A 458 -20.95 3.94 2.88
C ASN A 458 -21.72 5.21 3.24
N SER A 459 -21.28 6.39 2.79
CA SER A 459 -22.01 7.64 3.05
C SER A 459 -23.33 7.76 2.27
N HIS A 460 -23.60 6.82 1.36
CA HIS A 460 -24.84 6.69 0.60
C HIS A 460 -25.60 5.42 0.98
N ASP A 461 -25.30 4.81 2.14
CA ASP A 461 -25.95 3.59 2.65
C ASP A 461 -25.84 2.37 1.71
N ILE A 462 -24.79 2.32 0.87
CA ILE A 462 -24.51 1.18 -0.01
C ILE A 462 -23.54 0.23 0.69
N GLY A 463 -24.06 -0.93 1.10
CA GLY A 463 -23.25 -2.01 1.67
C GLY A 463 -22.13 -2.46 0.73
N ASN A 464 -20.92 -2.64 1.26
CA ASN A 464 -19.77 -3.12 0.51
C ASN A 464 -18.75 -3.73 1.48
N ASP A 465 -17.85 -4.57 0.98
CA ASP A 465 -16.86 -5.23 1.83
C ASP A 465 -15.58 -5.58 1.07
N VAL A 466 -14.52 -5.93 1.81
CA VAL A 466 -13.20 -6.28 1.26
C VAL A 466 -12.86 -7.71 1.64
N TYR A 467 -12.64 -8.56 0.63
CA TYR A 467 -12.27 -9.98 0.80
C TYR A 467 -10.91 -10.24 0.14
N TYR A 468 -9.80 -10.06 0.83
CA TYR A 468 -9.63 -9.66 2.24
C TYR A 468 -8.63 -8.49 2.33
N PRO A 469 -8.73 -7.61 3.35
CA PRO A 469 -7.94 -6.37 3.40
C PRO A 469 -6.48 -6.59 3.81
N VAL A 470 -6.15 -7.75 4.40
CA VAL A 470 -4.79 -8.08 4.85
C VAL A 470 -4.46 -9.51 4.41
N PRO A 471 -3.43 -9.72 3.56
CA PRO A 471 -3.02 -11.06 3.15
C PRO A 471 -2.32 -11.80 4.30
N PHE A 472 -2.39 -13.13 4.30
CA PHE A 472 -1.91 -13.96 5.42
C PHE A 472 -0.47 -13.65 5.86
N HIS A 473 0.47 -13.41 4.94
CA HIS A 473 1.86 -13.16 5.29
C HIS A 473 2.11 -11.84 6.04
N LEU A 474 1.10 -10.96 6.11
CA LEU A 474 1.13 -9.71 6.88
C LEU A 474 0.26 -9.77 8.15
N GLN A 475 -0.46 -10.86 8.38
CA GLN A 475 -1.25 -11.03 9.60
C GLN A 475 -0.32 -11.21 10.80
N GLU A 476 -0.70 -10.64 11.94
CA GLU A 476 0.09 -10.67 13.17
C GLU A 476 0.43 -12.10 13.61
N CYS A 477 -0.55 -13.01 13.55
CA CYS A 477 -0.38 -14.41 13.92
C CYS A 477 0.65 -15.17 13.05
N PHE A 478 1.00 -14.66 11.87
CA PHE A 478 1.99 -15.27 10.97
C PHE A 478 3.32 -14.53 10.93
N GLN A 479 3.56 -13.54 11.80
CA GLN A 479 4.82 -12.78 11.84
C GLN A 479 6.05 -13.67 12.05
N TYR A 480 5.90 -14.79 12.77
CA TYR A 480 6.97 -15.77 13.01
C TYR A 480 7.52 -16.40 11.72
N LEU A 481 6.77 -16.35 10.61
CA LEU A 481 7.23 -16.81 9.30
C LEU A 481 8.22 -15.84 8.62
N GLY A 482 8.41 -14.64 9.17
CA GLY A 482 9.44 -13.69 8.74
C GLY A 482 9.15 -12.92 7.44
N TYR A 483 8.03 -13.19 6.76
CA TYR A 483 7.64 -12.45 5.55
C TYR A 483 7.30 -10.98 5.85
N LYS A 484 7.52 -10.11 4.86
CA LYS A 484 7.28 -8.66 4.93
C LYS A 484 6.51 -8.18 3.70
N LYS A 485 6.00 -6.94 3.75
CA LYS A 485 5.37 -6.29 2.59
C LYS A 485 6.35 -6.27 1.41
N GLY A 486 5.87 -6.62 0.23
CA GLY A 486 6.67 -6.86 -0.97
C GLY A 486 6.98 -8.34 -1.23
N ALA A 487 6.81 -9.25 -0.26
CA ALA A 487 7.06 -10.68 -0.46
C ALA A 487 6.03 -11.32 -1.41
N PHE A 488 4.78 -10.86 -1.37
CA PHE A 488 3.71 -11.38 -2.21
C PHE A 488 2.92 -10.24 -2.87
N PRO A 489 3.53 -9.52 -3.83
CA PRO A 489 3.00 -8.26 -4.36
C PRO A 489 1.63 -8.42 -5.03
N LYS A 490 1.31 -9.60 -5.57
CA LYS A 490 -0.02 -9.87 -6.15
C LYS A 490 -1.11 -10.04 -5.10
N SER A 491 -0.80 -10.68 -3.97
CA SER A 491 -1.74 -10.83 -2.86
C SER A 491 -1.95 -9.48 -2.17
N GLU A 492 -0.87 -8.70 -1.98
CA GLU A 492 -0.92 -7.33 -1.47
C GLU A 492 -1.73 -6.43 -2.40
N TYR A 493 -1.49 -6.50 -3.70
CA TYR A 493 -2.29 -5.76 -4.67
C TYR A 493 -3.78 -6.12 -4.59
N ALA A 494 -4.14 -7.40 -4.47
CA ALA A 494 -5.54 -7.79 -4.34
C ALA A 494 -6.16 -7.21 -3.05
N ALA A 495 -5.45 -7.25 -1.94
CA ALA A 495 -5.91 -6.72 -0.65
C ALA A 495 -6.12 -5.20 -0.68
N ASP A 496 -5.19 -4.47 -1.31
CA ASP A 496 -5.21 -3.00 -1.36
C ASP A 496 -6.23 -2.46 -2.39
N HIS A 497 -6.55 -3.23 -3.44
CA HIS A 497 -7.25 -2.70 -4.62
C HIS A 497 -8.52 -3.44 -5.03
N THR A 498 -9.13 -4.22 -4.14
CA THR A 498 -10.41 -4.90 -4.44
C THR A 498 -11.53 -4.45 -3.52
N LEU A 499 -12.75 -4.43 -4.06
CA LEU A 499 -13.97 -4.11 -3.33
C LEU A 499 -15.10 -4.99 -3.85
N ALA A 500 -15.88 -5.59 -2.95
CA ALA A 500 -17.07 -6.34 -3.29
C ALA A 500 -18.31 -5.46 -3.26
N LEU A 501 -19.08 -5.49 -4.34
CA LEU A 501 -20.37 -4.82 -4.45
C LEU A 501 -21.52 -5.73 -3.97
N PRO A 502 -22.67 -5.16 -3.60
CA PRO A 502 -23.88 -5.92 -3.28
C PRO A 502 -24.22 -6.89 -4.41
N ILE A 503 -24.25 -8.17 -4.07
CA ILE A 503 -24.71 -9.22 -4.98
C ILE A 503 -25.47 -10.26 -4.16
N TYR A 504 -26.78 -10.31 -4.32
CA TYR A 504 -27.67 -11.28 -3.67
C TYR A 504 -28.95 -11.48 -4.51
N PRO A 505 -29.71 -12.57 -4.30
CA PRO A 505 -30.82 -12.92 -5.17
C PRO A 505 -31.96 -11.91 -5.19
N GLU A 506 -32.24 -11.25 -4.06
CA GLU A 506 -33.34 -10.29 -3.86
C GLU A 506 -32.98 -8.85 -4.26
N LEU A 507 -31.76 -8.61 -4.75
CA LEU A 507 -31.29 -7.29 -5.16
C LEU A 507 -32.13 -6.78 -6.35
N THR A 508 -32.86 -5.68 -6.15
CA THR A 508 -33.76 -5.10 -7.16
C THR A 508 -32.99 -4.26 -8.18
N ARG A 509 -33.63 -3.95 -9.32
CA ARG A 509 -33.02 -3.08 -10.34
C ARG A 509 -32.80 -1.67 -9.82
N GLU A 510 -33.79 -1.10 -9.11
CA GLU A 510 -33.65 0.23 -8.48
C GLU A 510 -32.43 0.29 -7.54
N MET A 511 -32.21 -0.76 -6.74
CA MET A 511 -31.02 -0.85 -5.88
C MET A 511 -29.74 -0.94 -6.71
N GLN A 512 -29.70 -1.75 -7.76
CA GLN A 512 -28.52 -1.85 -8.64
C GLN A 512 -28.23 -0.55 -9.38
N ASP A 513 -29.26 0.11 -9.89
CA ASP A 513 -29.18 1.40 -10.58
C ASP A 513 -28.60 2.45 -9.66
N PHE A 514 -29.06 2.50 -8.41
CA PHE A 514 -28.48 3.39 -7.41
C PHE A 514 -27.00 3.09 -7.13
N VAL A 515 -26.60 1.81 -7.04
CA VAL A 515 -25.18 1.45 -6.91
C VAL A 515 -24.37 1.88 -8.14
N ILE A 516 -24.89 1.63 -9.34
CA ILE A 516 -24.22 1.97 -10.61
C ILE A 516 -24.09 3.50 -10.75
N GLU A 517 -25.15 4.25 -10.46
CA GLU A 517 -25.17 5.71 -10.49
C GLU A 517 -24.08 6.27 -9.57
N LYS A 518 -24.02 5.81 -8.32
CA LYS A 518 -23.03 6.26 -7.34
C LYS A 518 -21.60 5.85 -7.71
N LEU A 519 -21.42 4.66 -8.28
CA LEU A 519 -20.13 4.27 -8.84
C LEU A 519 -19.70 5.21 -9.95
N ILE A 520 -20.58 5.57 -10.88
CA ILE A 520 -20.26 6.48 -11.99
C ILE A 520 -20.00 7.90 -11.46
N GLU A 521 -20.83 8.39 -10.54
CA GLU A 521 -20.68 9.70 -9.89
C GLU A 521 -19.30 9.87 -9.25
N PHE A 522 -18.81 8.85 -8.53
CA PHE A 522 -17.51 8.89 -7.87
C PHE A 522 -16.32 9.05 -8.84
N TYR A 523 -16.45 8.60 -10.09
CA TYR A 523 -15.39 8.66 -11.10
C TYR A 523 -15.52 9.81 -12.11
N ARG A 524 -16.61 10.58 -12.04
CA ARG A 524 -16.72 11.88 -12.72
C ARG A 524 -15.89 12.91 -11.98
#